data_AF-A0A2U2J934-F1
#
_entry.id   AF-A0A2U2J934-F1
#
_cell.length_a   1.000
_cell.length_b   1.000
_cell.length_c   1.000
_cell.angle_alpha   90.00
_cell.angle_beta   90.00
_cell.angle_gamma   90.00
#
_symmetry.space_group_name_H-M   'P 1'
#
loop_
_entity.id
_entity.type
_entity.pdbx_description
1 polymer ?
#
loop_
_entity_poly.entity_id
_entity_poly.type
_entity_poly.pdbx_seq_one_letter_code
_entity_poly.pdbx_strand_id
1 'polypeptide(L)'
;MKLEDYIKENKTAFDSEKMSSKSDIAFEKLLKAKLHQPKKEKVVYLKYITVAASVVLAFSVFLWWNQQEEISEEKQILLANLENDSAGKRLEGVYAFNDEYAKEDKKIISTLIGILHKDENANVKIATIDALLKFPKNEQIRTNLIKALQNEEAPLVQIKLIKALSFLRENRAQKPLEELIKNEETYPIVKNNATLAMVEIKQ
;
A
#
# COMPACT_ATOMS: atom_id res chain seq x y z
N MET A 1 18.24 -85.99 -21.38
CA MET A 1 18.91 -86.26 -22.66
C MET A 1 20.41 -86.30 -22.39
N LYS A 2 21.13 -87.34 -22.83
CA LYS A 2 22.58 -87.37 -22.62
C LYS A 2 23.22 -86.30 -23.52
N LEU A 3 24.23 -85.61 -23.00
CA LEU A 3 24.88 -84.48 -23.69
C LEU A 3 25.43 -84.90 -25.05
N GLU A 4 25.96 -86.13 -25.13
CA GLU A 4 26.45 -86.74 -26.37
C GLU A 4 25.35 -86.83 -27.43
N ASP A 5 24.16 -87.29 -27.08
CA ASP A 5 23.03 -87.42 -28.01
C ASP A 5 22.60 -86.05 -28.54
N TYR A 6 22.52 -85.04 -27.65
CA TYR A 6 22.15 -83.67 -28.03
C TYR A 6 23.17 -83.02 -28.96
N ILE A 7 24.47 -83.21 -28.71
CA ILE A 7 25.54 -82.70 -29.57
C ILE A 7 25.52 -83.40 -30.93
N LYS A 8 25.26 -84.72 -30.95
CA LYS A 8 25.19 -85.49 -32.20
C LYS A 8 24.06 -85.04 -33.10
N GLU A 9 22.89 -84.76 -32.52
CA GLU A 9 21.69 -84.33 -33.24
C GLU A 9 21.79 -82.87 -33.73
N ASN A 10 22.54 -82.02 -33.02
CA ASN A 10 22.69 -80.59 -33.33
C ASN A 10 24.09 -80.22 -33.88
N LYS A 11 24.85 -81.22 -34.35
CA LYS A 11 26.26 -81.08 -34.75
C LYS A 11 26.49 -79.96 -35.77
N THR A 12 25.59 -79.85 -36.75
CA THR A 12 25.65 -78.83 -37.82
C THR A 12 25.48 -77.39 -37.32
N ALA A 13 24.86 -77.19 -36.15
CA ALA A 13 24.72 -75.86 -35.56
C ALA A 13 26.03 -75.38 -34.91
N PHE A 14 26.89 -76.30 -34.45
CA PHE A 14 28.17 -75.98 -33.81
C PHE A 14 29.32 -75.76 -34.80
N ASP A 15 29.26 -76.38 -35.98
CA ASP A 15 30.30 -76.23 -37.02
C ASP A 15 30.27 -74.87 -37.73
N SER A 16 29.18 -74.09 -37.58
CA SER A 16 29.00 -72.82 -38.29
C SER A 16 29.79 -71.63 -37.71
N GLU A 17 30.53 -71.84 -36.61
CA GLU A 17 31.23 -70.80 -35.79
C GLU A 17 30.36 -69.58 -35.43
N LYS A 18 29.04 -69.66 -35.63
CA LYS A 18 28.09 -68.59 -35.35
C LYS A 18 27.27 -68.96 -34.14
N MET A 19 27.15 -68.00 -33.22
CA MET A 19 26.34 -68.17 -32.03
C MET A 19 24.87 -68.38 -32.41
N SER A 20 24.15 -69.21 -31.64
CA SER A 20 22.72 -69.44 -31.86
C SER A 20 21.93 -68.15 -31.62
N SER A 21 20.90 -67.90 -32.42
CA SER A 21 20.05 -66.70 -32.34
C SER A 21 19.47 -66.46 -30.94
N LYS A 22 19.17 -67.52 -30.20
CA LYS A 22 18.68 -67.42 -28.82
C LYS A 22 19.76 -66.92 -27.87
N SER A 23 21.00 -67.35 -28.06
CA SER A 23 22.14 -66.95 -27.25
C SER A 23 22.59 -65.52 -27.59
N ASP A 24 22.50 -65.09 -28.85
CA ASP A 24 22.77 -63.71 -29.27
C ASP A 24 21.84 -62.72 -28.57
N ILE A 25 20.53 -63.01 -28.56
CA ILE A 25 19.54 -62.15 -27.90
C ILE A 25 19.79 -62.07 -26.39
N ALA A 26 20.14 -63.20 -25.76
CA ALA A 26 20.45 -63.24 -24.34
C ALA A 26 21.73 -62.45 -24.02
N PHE A 27 22.75 -62.57 -24.87
CA PHE A 27 24.02 -61.85 -24.72
C PHE A 27 23.84 -60.35 -24.92
N GLU A 28 23.13 -59.90 -25.96
CA GLU A 28 22.84 -58.47 -26.18
C GLU A 28 22.13 -57.83 -24.99
N LYS A 29 21.15 -58.54 -24.41
CA LYS A 29 20.42 -58.06 -23.25
C LYS A 29 21.34 -57.87 -22.04
N LEU A 30 22.26 -58.80 -21.82
CA LEU A 30 23.27 -58.70 -20.76
C LEU A 30 24.33 -57.63 -21.06
N LEU A 31 24.70 -57.44 -22.33
CA LEU A 31 25.66 -56.43 -22.76
C LEU A 31 25.09 -55.02 -22.48
N LYS A 32 23.82 -54.77 -22.83
CA LYS A 32 23.12 -53.52 -22.53
C LYS A 32 22.96 -53.26 -21.03
N ALA A 33 22.84 -54.31 -20.22
CA ALA A 33 22.73 -54.19 -18.77
C ALA A 33 24.08 -53.92 -18.07
N LYS A 34 25.20 -54.38 -18.65
CA LYS A 34 26.54 -54.25 -18.05
C LYS A 34 27.39 -53.12 -18.62
N LEU A 35 27.12 -52.64 -19.83
CA LEU A 35 27.76 -51.44 -20.36
C LEU A 35 27.15 -50.19 -19.72
N HIS A 36 28.02 -49.27 -19.30
CA HIS A 36 27.69 -48.12 -18.46
C HIS A 36 26.62 -47.23 -19.12
N GLN A 37 25.55 -46.90 -18.37
CA GLN A 37 24.58 -45.91 -18.82
C GLN A 37 25.22 -44.50 -18.79
N PRO A 38 25.09 -43.68 -19.83
CA PRO A 38 25.59 -42.31 -19.81
C PRO A 38 24.82 -41.50 -18.76
N LYS A 39 25.55 -40.83 -17.85
CA LYS A 39 24.97 -39.89 -16.89
C LYS A 39 24.29 -38.75 -17.69
N LYS A 40 23.00 -38.52 -17.45
CA LYS A 40 22.28 -37.36 -17.99
C LYS A 40 22.89 -36.08 -17.38
N GLU A 41 23.56 -35.27 -18.20
CA GLU A 41 24.00 -33.94 -17.79
C GLU A 41 22.78 -33.05 -17.52
N LYS A 42 22.74 -32.42 -16.34
CA LYS A 42 21.71 -31.41 -16.04
C LYS A 42 22.05 -30.15 -16.82
N VAL A 43 21.34 -29.91 -17.92
CA VAL A 43 21.47 -28.68 -18.70
C VAL A 43 20.95 -27.52 -17.87
N VAL A 44 21.83 -26.62 -17.42
CA VAL A 44 21.43 -25.42 -16.67
C VAL A 44 21.05 -24.34 -17.68
N TYR A 45 19.75 -24.04 -17.78
CA TYR A 45 19.15 -23.04 -18.68
C TYR A 45 19.43 -21.58 -18.24
N LEU A 46 20.64 -21.30 -17.74
CA LEU A 46 21.03 -20.02 -17.14
C LEU A 46 20.77 -18.82 -18.07
N LYS A 47 20.94 -19.02 -19.40
CA LYS A 47 20.68 -17.99 -20.43
C LYS A 47 19.22 -17.56 -20.53
N TYR A 48 18.26 -18.43 -20.21
CA TYR A 48 16.84 -18.11 -20.31
C TYR A 48 16.31 -17.47 -19.01
N ILE A 49 16.90 -17.83 -17.86
CA ILE A 49 16.56 -17.22 -16.57
C ILE A 49 16.97 -15.73 -16.55
N THR A 50 18.14 -15.38 -17.08
CA THR A 50 18.59 -13.98 -17.14
C THR A 50 17.71 -13.12 -18.05
N VAL A 51 17.26 -13.66 -19.19
CA VAL A 51 16.36 -12.94 -20.12
C VAL A 51 14.98 -12.73 -19.50
N ALA A 52 14.40 -13.75 -18.85
CA ALA A 52 13.10 -13.63 -18.20
C ALA A 52 13.11 -12.60 -17.05
N ALA A 53 14.17 -12.57 -16.24
CA ALA A 53 14.31 -11.60 -15.15
C ALA A 53 14.34 -10.15 -15.65
N SER A 54 15.03 -9.88 -16.75
CA SER A 54 15.08 -8.54 -17.35
C SER A 54 13.72 -8.09 -17.89
N VAL A 55 12.93 -8.99 -18.48
CA VAL A 55 11.57 -8.71 -18.97
C VAL A 55 10.64 -8.38 -17.80
N VAL A 56 10.74 -9.14 -16.70
CA VAL A 56 9.93 -8.87 -15.49
C VAL A 56 10.31 -7.54 -14.86
N LEU A 57 11.60 -7.20 -14.78
CA LEU A 57 12.04 -5.90 -14.27
C LEU A 57 11.55 -4.75 -15.16
N ALA A 58 11.70 -4.85 -16.48
CA ALA A 58 11.20 -3.85 -17.42
C ALA A 58 9.67 -3.69 -17.33
N PHE A 59 8.94 -4.79 -17.22
CA PHE A 59 7.49 -4.78 -17.07
C PHE A 59 7.05 -4.18 -15.72
N SER A 60 7.77 -4.48 -14.64
CA SER A 60 7.50 -3.90 -13.32
C SER A 60 7.77 -2.39 -13.28
N VAL A 61 8.84 -1.93 -13.92
CA VAL A 61 9.14 -0.50 -14.09
C VAL A 61 8.11 0.18 -14.98
N PHE A 62 7.67 -0.49 -16.05
CA PHE A 62 6.63 0.01 -16.95
C PHE A 62 5.26 0.13 -16.26
N LEU A 63 4.87 -0.89 -15.47
CA LEU A 63 3.66 -0.84 -14.66
C LEU A 63 3.76 0.24 -13.58
N TRP A 64 4.92 0.40 -12.94
CA TRP A 64 5.15 1.47 -11.96
C TRP A 64 5.09 2.87 -12.60
N TRP A 65 5.66 3.04 -13.80
CA TRP A 65 5.57 4.28 -14.57
C TRP A 65 4.12 4.60 -14.93
N ASN A 66 3.36 3.62 -15.43
CA ASN A 66 1.93 3.80 -15.75
C ASN A 66 1.03 4.02 -14.52
N GLN A 67 1.54 3.82 -13.30
CA GLN A 67 0.81 4.02 -12.06
C GLN A 67 0.97 5.43 -11.48
N GLN A 68 1.65 6.37 -12.17
CA GLN A 68 1.60 7.78 -11.80
C GLN A 68 0.16 8.30 -11.96
N GLU A 69 -0.52 8.58 -10.84
CA GLU A 69 -1.83 9.24 -10.85
C GLU A 69 -1.69 10.60 -11.55
N GLU A 70 -2.21 10.68 -12.78
CA GLU A 70 -2.36 11.95 -13.49
C GLU A 70 -3.31 12.84 -12.66
N ILE A 71 -2.77 13.96 -12.15
CA ILE A 71 -3.55 14.91 -11.36
C ILE A 71 -4.54 15.57 -12.32
N SER A 72 -5.84 15.29 -12.16
CA SER A 72 -6.89 15.93 -12.96
C SER A 72 -6.75 17.46 -12.92
N GLU A 73 -7.09 18.14 -14.02
CA GLU A 73 -7.04 19.62 -14.09
C GLU A 73 -7.80 20.26 -12.92
N GLU A 74 -8.96 19.69 -12.55
CA GLU A 74 -9.76 20.10 -11.40
C GLU A 74 -8.98 20.03 -10.07
N LYS A 75 -8.22 18.96 -9.85
CA LYS A 75 -7.38 18.81 -8.65
C LYS A 75 -6.22 19.82 -8.65
N GLN A 76 -5.67 20.17 -9.81
CA GLN A 76 -4.64 21.21 -9.91
C GLN A 76 -5.22 22.58 -9.57
N ILE A 77 -6.40 22.91 -10.09
CA ILE A 77 -7.10 24.16 -9.79
C ILE A 77 -7.46 24.24 -8.30
N LEU A 78 -7.97 23.15 -7.72
CA LEU A 78 -8.27 23.05 -6.30
C LEU A 78 -7.02 23.39 -5.46
N LEU A 79 -5.90 22.72 -5.71
CA LEU A 79 -4.65 22.94 -4.98
C LEU A 79 -4.13 24.37 -5.17
N ALA A 80 -4.19 24.90 -6.39
CA ALA A 80 -3.79 26.28 -6.68
C ALA A 80 -4.65 27.30 -5.92
N ASN A 81 -5.95 27.03 -5.75
CA ASN A 81 -6.84 27.85 -4.94
C ASN A 81 -6.50 27.75 -3.45
N LEU A 82 -6.25 26.54 -2.93
CA LEU A 82 -5.88 26.32 -1.53
C LEU A 82 -4.57 27.00 -1.13
N GLU A 83 -3.61 27.09 -2.05
CA GLU A 83 -2.28 27.69 -1.83
C GLU A 83 -2.21 29.17 -2.25
N ASN A 84 -3.34 29.77 -2.63
CA ASN A 84 -3.38 31.14 -3.14
C ASN A 84 -3.17 32.19 -2.02
N ASP A 85 -2.57 33.34 -2.36
CA ASP A 85 -2.38 34.45 -1.43
C ASP A 85 -3.70 35.11 -0.97
N SER A 86 -4.74 35.06 -1.80
CA SER A 86 -6.06 35.59 -1.48
C SER A 86 -6.85 34.62 -0.58
N ALA A 87 -7.29 35.12 0.58
CA ALA A 87 -8.18 34.37 1.47
C ALA A 87 -9.49 33.93 0.77
N GLY A 88 -10.00 34.74 -0.17
CA GLY A 88 -11.18 34.38 -0.95
C GLY A 88 -10.94 33.17 -1.85
N LYS A 89 -9.77 33.11 -2.51
CA LYS A 89 -9.38 31.95 -3.32
C LYS A 89 -9.13 30.70 -2.49
N ARG A 90 -8.52 30.85 -1.31
CA ARG A 90 -8.39 29.72 -0.39
C ARG A 90 -9.75 29.20 0.08
N LEU A 91 -10.70 30.09 0.40
CA LEU A 91 -12.09 29.68 0.70
C LEU A 91 -12.75 28.95 -0.47
N GLU A 92 -12.62 29.44 -1.70
CA GLU A 92 -13.12 28.74 -2.89
C GLU A 92 -12.54 27.31 -2.98
N GLY A 93 -11.23 27.15 -2.76
CA GLY A 93 -10.58 25.84 -2.72
C GLY A 93 -11.11 24.94 -1.61
N VAL A 94 -11.27 25.47 -0.39
CA VAL A 94 -11.80 24.72 0.75
C VAL A 94 -13.23 24.24 0.49
N TYR A 95 -14.09 25.07 -0.10
CA TYR A 95 -15.47 24.70 -0.41
C TYR A 95 -15.60 23.75 -1.61
N ALA A 96 -14.68 23.82 -2.56
CA ALA A 96 -14.63 22.90 -3.68
C ALA A 96 -14.21 21.47 -3.25
N PHE A 97 -13.59 21.31 -2.08
CA PHE A 97 -13.28 19.99 -1.54
C PHE A 97 -14.55 19.24 -1.11
N ASN A 98 -14.96 18.27 -1.94
CA ASN A 98 -16.17 17.47 -1.80
C ASN A 98 -15.87 15.96 -1.63
N ASP A 99 -16.95 15.15 -1.59
CA ASP A 99 -16.86 13.70 -1.43
C ASP A 99 -16.36 12.96 -2.69
N GLU A 100 -16.19 13.61 -3.84
CA GLU A 100 -15.51 12.98 -4.99
C GLU A 100 -14.00 12.84 -4.72
N TYR A 101 -13.45 13.73 -3.88
CA TYR A 101 -12.13 13.58 -3.27
C TYR A 101 -12.16 12.65 -2.03
N ALA A 102 -13.24 11.87 -1.79
CA ALA A 102 -13.35 10.97 -0.63
C ALA A 102 -12.28 9.87 -0.58
N LYS A 103 -11.55 9.63 -1.68
CA LYS A 103 -10.25 8.99 -1.58
C LYS A 103 -9.30 9.99 -0.96
N GLU A 104 -9.07 9.87 0.36
CA GLU A 104 -8.16 10.67 1.19
C GLU A 104 -6.89 11.11 0.44
N ASP A 105 -7.01 12.20 -0.31
CA ASP A 105 -5.92 12.67 -1.11
C ASP A 105 -4.91 13.30 -0.17
N LYS A 106 -3.82 12.57 0.05
CA LYS A 106 -2.79 12.95 1.01
C LYS A 106 -2.27 14.36 0.76
N LYS A 107 -2.20 14.80 -0.51
CA LYS A 107 -1.73 16.14 -0.84
C LYS A 107 -2.76 17.18 -0.40
N ILE A 108 -4.02 17.03 -0.80
CA ILE A 108 -5.09 17.98 -0.44
C ILE A 108 -5.25 18.05 1.09
N ILE A 109 -5.30 16.89 1.77
CA ILE A 109 -5.41 16.83 3.23
C ILE A 109 -4.21 17.53 3.89
N SER A 110 -2.99 17.31 3.38
CA SER A 110 -1.80 17.99 3.92
C SER A 110 -1.86 19.50 3.74
N THR A 111 -2.38 19.99 2.61
CA THR A 111 -2.56 21.43 2.34
C THR A 111 -3.61 22.01 3.27
N LEU A 112 -4.76 21.35 3.45
CA LEU A 112 -5.80 21.76 4.41
C LEU A 112 -5.28 21.77 5.85
N ILE A 113 -4.49 20.78 6.27
CA ILE A 113 -3.83 20.79 7.58
C ILE A 113 -2.84 21.97 7.69
N GLY A 114 -2.14 22.32 6.62
CA GLY A 114 -1.30 23.52 6.57
C GLY A 114 -2.09 24.79 6.84
N ILE A 115 -3.23 24.96 6.17
CA ILE A 115 -4.16 26.08 6.35
C ILE A 115 -4.67 26.13 7.79
N LEU A 116 -5.13 25.00 8.33
CA LEU A 116 -5.61 24.89 9.71
C LEU A 116 -4.64 25.50 10.73
N HIS A 117 -3.34 25.22 10.59
CA HIS A 117 -2.33 25.66 11.56
C HIS A 117 -1.76 27.05 11.28
N LYS A 118 -1.74 27.50 10.02
CA LYS A 118 -0.90 28.65 9.61
C LYS A 118 -1.64 29.77 8.90
N ASP A 119 -2.89 29.58 8.48
CA ASP A 119 -3.59 30.63 7.74
C ASP A 119 -3.83 31.86 8.63
N GLU A 120 -3.57 33.06 8.14
CA GLU A 120 -3.82 34.28 8.91
C GLU A 120 -5.33 34.59 9.02
N ASN A 121 -6.16 34.03 8.13
CA ASN A 121 -7.58 34.32 8.08
C ASN A 121 -8.40 33.29 8.86
N ALA A 122 -9.01 33.75 9.96
CA ALA A 122 -9.86 32.92 10.82
C ALA A 122 -11.03 32.25 10.08
N ASN A 123 -11.63 32.90 9.08
CA ASN A 123 -12.74 32.30 8.32
C ASN A 123 -12.25 31.14 7.44
N VAL A 124 -11.05 31.25 6.85
CA VAL A 124 -10.44 30.16 6.09
C VAL A 124 -10.16 28.97 7.02
N LYS A 125 -9.60 29.20 8.22
CA LYS A 125 -9.42 28.15 9.23
C LYS A 125 -10.74 27.47 9.60
N ILE A 126 -11.80 28.24 9.87
CA ILE A 126 -13.12 27.71 10.25
C ILE A 126 -13.69 26.83 9.15
N ALA A 127 -13.68 27.30 7.90
CA ALA A 127 -14.13 26.51 6.75
C ALA A 127 -13.28 25.24 6.56
N THR A 128 -11.98 25.34 6.82
CA THR A 128 -11.06 24.19 6.74
C THR A 128 -11.38 23.14 7.79
N ILE A 129 -11.75 23.54 9.01
CA ILE A 129 -12.21 22.59 10.04
C ILE A 129 -13.46 21.82 9.55
N ASP A 130 -14.42 22.51 8.93
CA ASP A 130 -15.61 21.86 8.36
C ASP A 130 -15.28 20.88 7.23
N ALA A 131 -14.37 21.28 6.34
CA ALA A 131 -13.89 20.43 5.26
C ALA A 131 -13.21 19.15 5.79
N LEU A 132 -12.36 19.28 6.81
CA LEU A 132 -11.67 18.16 7.45
C LEU A 132 -12.63 17.21 8.20
N LEU A 133 -13.73 17.72 8.75
CA LEU A 133 -14.74 16.93 9.45
C LEU A 133 -15.49 15.92 8.56
N LYS A 134 -15.41 16.06 7.23
CA LYS A 134 -15.92 15.06 6.28
C LYS A 134 -15.19 13.72 6.38
N PHE A 135 -14.03 13.68 7.02
CA PHE A 135 -13.18 12.50 7.18
C PHE A 135 -12.99 12.12 8.66
N PRO A 136 -14.08 11.80 9.39
CA PRO A 136 -14.06 11.68 10.86
C PRO A 136 -13.24 10.50 11.39
N LYS A 137 -12.85 9.55 10.53
CA LYS A 137 -12.04 8.37 10.86
C LYS A 137 -10.54 8.57 10.58
N ASN A 138 -10.16 9.69 9.98
CA ASN A 138 -8.77 9.93 9.63
C ASN A 138 -7.97 10.38 10.88
N GLU A 139 -7.06 9.52 11.34
CA GLU A 139 -6.27 9.78 12.55
C GLU A 139 -5.30 10.97 12.42
N GLN A 140 -4.80 11.25 11.22
CA GLN A 140 -3.95 12.41 10.98
C GLN A 140 -4.75 13.71 11.18
N ILE A 141 -5.97 13.78 10.66
CA ILE A 141 -6.88 14.92 10.85
C ILE A 141 -7.20 15.11 12.32
N ARG A 142 -7.62 14.05 13.02
CA ARG A 142 -7.93 14.08 14.46
C ARG A 142 -6.77 14.63 15.29
N THR A 143 -5.57 14.11 15.06
CA THR A 143 -4.35 14.55 15.75
C THR A 143 -4.06 16.03 15.49
N ASN A 144 -4.26 16.49 14.26
CA ASN A 144 -4.02 17.88 13.90
C ASN A 144 -5.07 18.85 14.45
N LEU A 145 -6.33 18.44 14.58
CA LEU A 145 -7.37 19.25 15.24
C LEU A 145 -7.05 19.47 16.73
N ILE A 146 -6.56 18.44 17.43
CA ILE A 146 -6.12 18.56 18.83
C ILE A 146 -4.94 19.54 18.91
N LYS A 147 -3.93 19.38 18.05
CA LYS A 147 -2.77 20.26 18.02
C LYS A 147 -3.16 21.70 17.68
N ALA A 148 -4.11 21.91 16.78
CA ALA A 148 -4.61 23.24 16.45
C ALA A 148 -5.27 23.87 17.69
N LEU A 149 -6.08 23.11 18.45
CA LEU A 149 -6.72 23.63 19.67
C LEU A 149 -5.71 24.12 20.71
N GLN A 150 -4.56 23.46 20.83
CA GLN A 150 -3.51 23.83 21.79
C GLN A 150 -2.80 25.15 21.44
N ASN A 151 -2.76 25.53 20.17
CA ASN A 151 -1.95 26.67 19.69
C ASN A 151 -2.80 27.84 19.17
N GLU A 152 -4.10 27.62 18.94
CA GLU A 152 -4.98 28.65 18.40
C GLU A 152 -5.37 29.66 19.47
N GLU A 153 -5.25 30.95 19.14
CA GLU A 153 -5.58 32.06 20.03
C GLU A 153 -6.89 32.75 19.63
N ALA A 154 -7.30 32.65 18.36
CA ALA A 154 -8.52 33.28 17.87
C ALA A 154 -9.76 32.61 18.50
N PRO A 155 -10.58 33.32 19.31
CA PRO A 155 -11.64 32.68 20.10
C PRO A 155 -12.70 31.96 19.26
N LEU A 156 -13.03 32.50 18.09
CA LEU A 156 -13.99 31.87 17.17
C LEU A 156 -13.46 30.57 16.57
N VAL A 157 -12.16 30.51 16.27
CA VAL A 157 -11.51 29.31 15.75
C VAL A 157 -11.38 28.27 16.87
N GLN A 158 -11.00 28.67 18.08
CA GLN A 158 -11.01 27.80 19.27
C GLN A 158 -12.38 27.16 19.48
N ILE A 159 -13.47 27.94 19.46
CA ILE A 159 -14.84 27.41 19.60
C ILE A 159 -15.15 26.39 18.49
N LYS A 160 -14.74 26.67 17.25
CA LYS A 160 -14.94 25.74 16.13
C LYS A 160 -14.19 24.43 16.34
N LEU A 161 -12.93 24.48 16.78
CA LEU A 161 -12.11 23.32 17.11
C LEU A 161 -12.69 22.50 18.26
N ILE A 162 -13.14 23.15 19.32
CA ILE A 162 -13.80 22.51 20.47
C ILE A 162 -15.03 21.72 19.99
N LYS A 163 -15.89 22.34 19.20
CA LYS A 163 -17.09 21.69 18.65
C LYS A 163 -16.76 20.53 17.72
N ALA A 164 -15.73 20.68 16.89
CA ALA A 164 -15.24 19.63 16.01
C ALA A 164 -14.76 18.40 16.82
N LEU A 165 -13.93 18.63 17.85
CA LEU A 165 -13.41 17.56 18.70
C LEU A 165 -14.52 16.89 19.54
N SER A 166 -15.53 17.66 19.97
CA SER A 166 -16.71 17.09 20.62
C SER A 166 -17.54 16.22 19.69
N PHE A 167 -17.84 16.71 18.47
CA PHE A 167 -18.52 15.94 17.44
C PHE A 167 -17.80 14.61 17.14
N LEU A 168 -16.47 14.64 17.09
CA LEU A 168 -15.63 13.46 16.88
C LEU A 168 -15.49 12.55 18.10
N ARG A 169 -16.04 12.94 19.27
CA ARG A 169 -15.82 12.29 20.58
C ARG A 169 -14.35 12.03 20.87
N GLU A 170 -13.50 13.03 20.61
CA GLU A 170 -12.06 12.89 20.68
C GLU A 170 -11.55 12.98 22.13
N ASN A 171 -11.50 11.83 22.82
CA ASN A 171 -11.05 11.73 24.21
C ASN A 171 -9.64 12.28 24.46
N ARG A 172 -8.74 12.27 23.45
CA ARG A 172 -7.39 12.83 23.58
C ARG A 172 -7.40 14.36 23.76
N ALA A 173 -8.51 15.04 23.44
CA ALA A 173 -8.66 16.48 23.62
C ALA A 173 -8.95 16.92 25.07
N GLN A 174 -9.17 15.98 26.01
CA GLN A 174 -9.53 16.32 27.40
C GLN A 174 -8.51 17.26 28.06
N LYS A 175 -7.21 16.98 27.89
CA LYS A 175 -6.16 17.81 28.49
C LYS A 175 -6.13 19.23 27.89
N PRO A 176 -6.08 19.44 26.56
CA PRO A 176 -6.23 20.77 25.96
C PRO A 176 -7.50 21.53 26.40
N LEU A 177 -8.63 20.83 26.50
CA LEU A 177 -9.88 21.45 26.98
C LEU A 177 -9.78 21.89 28.43
N GLU A 178 -9.17 21.08 29.30
CA GLU A 178 -8.94 21.43 30.70
C GLU A 178 -7.99 22.62 30.86
N GLU A 179 -6.94 22.70 30.02
CA GLU A 179 -6.01 23.83 29.98
C GLU A 179 -6.74 25.14 29.62
N LEU A 180 -7.62 25.13 28.61
CA LEU A 180 -8.46 26.28 28.24
C LEU A 180 -9.42 26.69 29.36
N ILE A 181 -10.03 25.74 30.07
CA ILE A 181 -10.96 26.03 31.17
C ILE A 181 -10.23 26.71 32.33
N LYS A 182 -9.03 26.23 32.68
CA LYS A 182 -8.24 26.74 33.81
C LYS A 182 -7.49 28.04 33.52
N ASN A 183 -7.18 28.33 32.27
CA ASN A 183 -6.45 29.54 31.89
C ASN A 183 -7.32 30.80 32.12
N GLU A 184 -6.90 31.70 33.01
CA GLU A 184 -7.63 32.95 33.34
C GLU A 184 -7.85 33.87 32.13
N GLU A 185 -6.91 33.88 31.18
CA GLU A 185 -6.94 34.73 29.98
C GLU A 185 -7.89 34.19 28.89
N THR A 186 -8.34 32.94 29.00
CA THR A 186 -9.27 32.36 28.03
C THR A 186 -10.65 33.02 28.15
N TYR A 187 -11.18 33.47 27.01
CA TYR A 187 -12.48 34.13 26.94
C TYR A 187 -13.60 33.28 27.55
N PRO A 188 -14.55 33.86 28.32
CA PRO A 188 -15.62 33.10 28.97
C PRO A 188 -16.44 32.21 28.03
N ILE A 189 -16.70 32.67 26.81
CA ILE A 189 -17.43 31.87 25.81
C ILE A 189 -16.65 30.63 25.36
N VAL A 190 -15.33 30.70 25.29
CA VAL A 190 -14.47 29.56 24.95
C VAL A 190 -14.48 28.56 26.10
N LYS A 191 -14.33 29.03 27.36
CA LYS A 191 -14.42 28.17 28.56
C LYS A 191 -15.74 27.43 28.65
N ASN A 192 -16.86 28.11 28.38
CA ASN A 192 -18.18 27.51 28.39
C ASN A 192 -18.31 26.39 27.35
N ASN A 193 -17.84 26.63 26.11
CA ASN A 193 -17.84 25.59 25.07
C ASN A 193 -16.90 24.43 25.42
N ALA A 194 -15.72 24.71 25.99
CA ALA A 194 -14.77 23.67 26.41
C ALA A 194 -15.36 22.81 27.54
N THR A 195 -16.06 23.43 28.49
CA THR A 195 -16.73 22.74 29.61
C THR A 195 -17.85 21.84 29.10
N LEU A 196 -18.65 22.32 28.14
CA LEU A 196 -19.68 21.50 27.49
C LEU A 196 -19.06 20.30 26.75
N ALA A 197 -18.02 20.53 25.95
CA ALA A 197 -17.33 19.47 25.21
C ALA A 197 -16.72 18.40 26.14
N MET A 198 -16.20 18.80 27.31
CA MET A 198 -15.70 17.86 28.33
C MET A 198 -16.78 16.91 28.87
N VAL A 199 -18.05 17.33 28.89
CA VAL A 199 -19.18 16.48 29.26
C VAL A 199 -19.55 15.56 28.12
N GLU A 200 -19.60 16.08 26.89
CA GLU A 200 -20.02 15.33 25.70
C GLU A 200 -19.02 14.24 25.31
N ILE A 201 -17.72 14.49 25.42
CA ILE A 201 -16.66 13.53 25.03
C ILE A 201 -16.56 12.35 26.00
N LYS A 202 -17.02 12.51 27.25
CA LYS A 202 -17.02 11.45 28.27
C LYS A 202 -18.16 10.43 28.11
N GLN A 203 -19.17 10.74 27.27
CA GLN A 203 -20.35 9.90 27.02
C GLN A 203 -20.20 9.03 25.77
#